data_AF-A0A8C4X2S3-F1
#
_entry.id   AF-A0A8C4X2S3-F1
#
_cell.length_a   1.000
_cell.length_b   1.000
_cell.length_c   1.000
_cell.angle_alpha   90.00
_cell.angle_beta   90.00
_cell.angle_gamma   90.00
#
_symmetry.space_group_name_H-M   'P 1'
#
loop_
_entity.id
_entity.type
_entity.pdbx_description
1 polymer ?
#
loop_
_entity_poly.entity_id
_entity_poly.type
_entity_poly.pdbx_seq_one_letter_code
_entity_poly.pdbx_strand_id
1 'polypeptide(L)'
;MSGRGKTGGKARAKAKTRSSRAGLQFPVGRVHRLLRKLAGNAARDNKKTRIIPRHLQLAVRNDEELNKLLGGVTIAQGGVLPNIQAVLLPKKTEKPVKSK
;
A
#
# COMPACT_ATOMS: atom_id res chain seq x y z
N MET A 1 25.70 -31.18 -28.07
CA MET A 1 24.50 -31.00 -28.93
C MET A 1 23.30 -31.41 -28.10
N SER A 2 22.29 -30.64 -27.74
CA SER A 2 21.79 -29.33 -28.17
C SER A 2 21.08 -28.66 -26.98
N GLY A 3 21.53 -27.48 -26.59
CA GLY A 3 20.71 -26.56 -25.80
C GLY A 3 19.59 -26.01 -26.68
N ARG A 4 18.34 -26.13 -26.23
CA ARG A 4 17.18 -25.43 -26.79
C ARG A 4 16.20 -25.25 -25.64
N GLY A 5 16.09 -24.08 -25.02
CA GLY A 5 15.97 -22.77 -25.64
C GLY A 5 14.52 -22.34 -25.43
N LYS A 6 14.33 -21.46 -24.45
CA LYS A 6 13.12 -20.68 -24.12
C LYS A 6 12.09 -20.69 -25.26
N THR A 7 11.02 -21.48 -25.12
CA THR A 7 9.88 -21.48 -26.05
C THR A 7 9.11 -20.16 -25.94
N GLY A 8 9.61 -19.13 -26.60
CA GLY A 8 8.78 -18.06 -27.15
C GLY A 8 8.22 -18.56 -28.47
N GLY A 9 6.89 -18.64 -28.59
CA GLY A 9 6.26 -19.06 -29.84
C GLY A 9 4.98 -19.88 -29.73
N LYS A 10 4.05 -19.50 -28.85
CA LYS A 10 2.60 -19.74 -29.04
C LYS A 10 1.89 -18.51 -28.49
N ALA A 11 0.88 -17.98 -29.18
CA ALA A 11 0.00 -16.97 -28.61
C ALA A 11 -0.58 -17.57 -27.32
N ARG A 12 -0.05 -17.12 -26.17
CA ARG A 12 -0.47 -17.64 -24.87
C ARG A 12 -1.98 -17.38 -24.77
N ALA A 13 -2.76 -18.44 -24.59
CA ALA A 13 -4.18 -18.30 -24.26
C ALA A 13 -4.31 -17.24 -23.16
N LYS A 14 -5.25 -16.30 -23.30
CA LYS A 14 -5.41 -15.20 -22.34
C LYS A 14 -5.52 -15.80 -20.93
N ALA A 15 -4.46 -15.67 -20.15
CA ALA A 15 -4.42 -16.22 -18.80
C ALA A 15 -5.58 -15.60 -18.02
N LYS A 16 -6.37 -16.44 -17.33
CA LYS A 16 -7.48 -15.97 -16.50
C LYS A 16 -6.98 -14.88 -15.56
N THR A 17 -7.56 -13.69 -15.66
CA THR A 17 -7.09 -12.50 -14.94
C THR A 17 -7.20 -12.73 -13.44
N ARG A 18 -6.37 -12.04 -12.65
CA ARG A 18 -6.45 -12.14 -11.18
C ARG A 18 -7.83 -11.75 -10.64
N SER A 19 -8.50 -10.81 -11.31
CA SER A 19 -9.91 -10.46 -11.04
C SER A 19 -10.84 -11.64 -11.27
N SER A 20 -10.78 -12.27 -12.45
CA SER A 20 -11.68 -13.38 -12.77
C SER A 20 -11.37 -14.67 -12.03
N ARG A 21 -10.16 -14.83 -11.46
CA ARG A 21 -9.84 -15.89 -10.49
C ARG A 21 -10.39 -15.61 -9.10
N ALA A 22 -10.45 -14.33 -8.69
CA ALA A 22 -10.96 -13.93 -7.40
C ALA A 22 -12.50 -13.73 -7.37
N GLY A 23 -13.17 -13.87 -8.52
CA GLY A 23 -14.62 -13.60 -8.62
C GLY A 23 -14.97 -12.11 -8.50
N LEU A 24 -14.01 -11.22 -8.73
CA LEU A 24 -14.17 -9.78 -8.54
C LEU A 24 -14.31 -9.09 -9.89
N GLN A 25 -15.29 -8.19 -10.01
CA GLN A 25 -15.51 -7.39 -11.23
C GLN A 25 -14.46 -6.29 -11.43
N PHE A 26 -13.85 -5.80 -10.34
CA PHE A 26 -12.88 -4.73 -10.41
C PHE A 26 -11.45 -5.24 -10.70
N PRO A 27 -10.55 -4.41 -11.26
CA PRO A 27 -9.25 -4.84 -11.76
C PRO A 27 -8.21 -5.07 -10.64
N VAL A 28 -8.25 -6.25 -10.00
CA VAL A 28 -7.34 -6.72 -8.94
C VAL A 28 -5.86 -6.52 -9.30
N GLY A 29 -5.46 -6.78 -10.55
CA GLY A 29 -4.08 -6.55 -11.00
C GLY A 29 -3.66 -5.08 -10.99
N ARG A 30 -4.59 -4.16 -11.25
CA ARG A 30 -4.38 -2.71 -11.20
C ARG A 30 -4.31 -2.24 -9.75
N VAL A 31 -5.23 -2.69 -8.90
CA VAL A 31 -5.22 -2.41 -7.44
C VAL A 31 -3.91 -2.89 -6.82
N HIS A 32 -3.48 -4.12 -7.12
CA HIS A 32 -2.19 -4.67 -6.68
C HIS A 32 -0.98 -3.82 -7.11
N ARG A 33 -1.03 -3.27 -8.32
CA ARG A 33 0.03 -2.38 -8.84
C ARG A 33 0.04 -1.03 -8.14
N LEU A 34 -1.13 -0.44 -7.90
CA LEU A 34 -1.27 0.84 -7.20
C LEU A 34 -0.82 0.70 -5.74
N LEU A 35 -1.25 -0.37 -5.05
CA LEU A 35 -0.78 -0.71 -3.72
C LEU A 35 0.74 -0.90 -3.66
N ARG A 36 1.35 -1.53 -4.67
CA ARG A 36 2.83 -1.64 -4.73
C ARG A 36 3.53 -0.28 -4.88
N LYS A 37 2.96 0.64 -5.65
CA LYS A 37 3.54 2.00 -5.80
C LYS A 37 3.41 2.77 -4.50
N LEU A 38 2.22 2.81 -3.91
CA LEU A 38 1.95 3.53 -2.67
C LEU A 38 2.68 2.92 -1.47
N ALA A 39 2.67 1.59 -1.33
CA ALA A 39 3.43 0.90 -0.27
C ALA A 39 4.94 0.94 -0.51
N GLY A 40 5.38 1.06 -1.76
CA GLY A 40 6.79 1.31 -2.11
C GLY A 40 7.23 2.71 -1.69
N ASN A 41 6.39 3.72 -1.89
CA ASN A 41 6.63 5.07 -1.40
C ASN A 41 6.65 5.09 0.14
N ALA A 42 5.64 4.51 0.79
CA ALA A 42 5.61 4.39 2.25
C ALA A 42 6.83 3.64 2.82
N ALA A 43 7.37 2.64 2.10
CA ALA A 43 8.61 1.99 2.51
C ALA A 43 9.82 2.93 2.45
N ARG A 44 9.93 3.71 1.37
CA ARG A 44 11.00 4.70 1.18
C ARG A 44 10.93 5.82 2.21
N ASP A 45 9.73 6.30 2.54
CA ASP A 45 9.52 7.32 3.57
C ASP A 45 9.99 6.83 4.94
N ASN A 46 9.80 5.53 5.22
CA ASN A 46 10.31 4.84 6.40
C ASN A 46 11.78 4.39 6.27
N LYS A 47 12.52 4.86 5.24
CA LYS A 47 13.92 4.53 4.95
C LYS A 47 14.18 3.02 4.81
N LYS A 48 13.19 2.27 4.32
CA LYS A 48 13.25 0.82 4.13
C LYS A 48 13.17 0.46 2.64
N THR A 49 14.01 -0.47 2.21
CA THR A 49 14.01 -1.01 0.85
C THR A 49 12.99 -2.14 0.67
N ARG A 50 12.62 -2.82 1.77
CA ARG A 50 11.66 -3.93 1.79
C ARG A 50 10.28 -3.44 2.23
N ILE A 51 9.26 -3.84 1.49
CA ILE A 51 7.86 -3.60 1.86
C ILE A 51 7.48 -4.57 3.00
N ILE A 52 6.94 -4.03 4.09
CA ILE A 52 6.40 -4.78 5.23
C ILE A 52 4.89 -4.49 5.37
N PRO A 53 4.12 -5.29 6.14
CA PRO A 53 2.68 -5.09 6.29
C PRO A 53 2.29 -3.67 6.76
N ARG A 54 3.12 -3.04 7.59
CA ARG A 54 2.96 -1.62 7.97
C ARG A 54 2.88 -0.67 6.77
N HIS A 55 3.69 -0.86 5.74
CA HIS A 55 3.68 0.01 4.56
C HIS A 55 2.41 -0.18 3.73
N LEU A 56 1.84 -1.40 3.71
CA LEU A 56 0.54 -1.65 3.09
C LEU A 56 -0.57 -0.94 3.85
N GLN A 57 -0.58 -1.02 5.19
CA GLN A 57 -1.55 -0.31 6.01
C GLN A 57 -1.47 1.21 5.81
N LEU A 58 -0.26 1.79 5.83
CA LEU A 58 -0.07 3.22 5.61
C LEU A 58 -0.56 3.63 4.21
N ALA A 59 -0.23 2.86 3.17
CA ALA A 59 -0.67 3.13 1.81
C ALA A 59 -2.19 3.04 1.63
N VAL A 60 -2.84 2.06 2.26
CA VAL A 60 -4.29 1.87 2.17
C VAL A 60 -5.05 2.93 2.96
N ARG A 61 -4.60 3.27 4.17
CA ARG A 61 -5.33 4.18 5.06
C ARG A 61 -5.11 5.65 4.76
N ASN A 62 -4.01 6.01 4.08
CA ASN A 62 -3.76 7.38 3.62
C ASN A 62 -4.42 7.71 2.27
N ASP A 63 -4.91 6.71 1.54
CA ASP A 63 -5.60 6.90 0.26
C ASP A 63 -7.11 6.76 0.47
N GLU A 64 -7.88 7.77 0.10
CA GLU A 64 -9.32 7.82 0.38
C GLU A 64 -10.11 6.72 -0.33
N GLU A 65 -9.77 6.45 -1.60
CA GLU A 65 -10.45 5.43 -2.41
C GLU A 65 -10.15 4.03 -1.87
N LEU A 66 -8.90 3.74 -1.57
CA LEU A 66 -8.47 2.45 -1.03
C LEU A 66 -8.97 2.24 0.39
N ASN A 67 -9.02 3.28 1.22
CA ASN A 67 -9.55 3.19 2.57
C ASN A 67 -11.06 2.88 2.56
N LYS A 68 -11.82 3.53 1.67
CA LYS A 68 -13.25 3.25 1.49
C LYS A 68 -13.49 1.85 0.94
N LEU A 69 -12.69 1.43 -0.05
CA LEU A 69 -12.79 0.10 -0.66
C LEU A 69 -12.42 -1.03 0.31
N LEU A 70 -11.46 -0.79 1.21
CA LEU A 70 -10.92 -1.77 2.16
C LEU A 70 -11.31 -1.46 3.61
N GLY A 71 -12.41 -0.74 3.82
CA GLY A 71 -12.87 -0.29 5.14
C GLY A 71 -12.96 -1.42 6.16
N GLY A 72 -13.61 -2.54 5.78
CA GLY A 72 -13.79 -3.73 6.62
C GLY A 72 -12.66 -4.75 6.58
N VAL A 73 -11.56 -4.50 5.86
CA VAL A 73 -10.46 -5.45 5.72
C VAL A 73 -9.41 -5.21 6.80
N THR A 74 -9.08 -6.24 7.57
CA THR A 74 -7.99 -6.21 8.56
C THR A 74 -6.67 -6.59 7.89
N ILE A 75 -5.68 -5.70 7.97
CA ILE A 75 -4.30 -5.99 7.53
C ILE A 75 -3.50 -6.47 8.74
N ALA A 76 -3.21 -7.77 8.78
CA ALA A 76 -2.37 -8.37 9.82
C ALA A 76 -0.99 -7.69 9.87
N GLN A 77 -0.48 -7.43 11.09
CA GLN A 77 0.81 -6.75 11.33
C GLN A 77 0.91 -5.31 10.74
N GLY A 78 -0.22 -4.68 10.39
CA GLY A 78 -0.26 -3.34 9.80
C GLY A 78 -0.21 -2.17 10.78
N GLY A 79 -0.66 -2.37 12.03
CA GLY A 79 -0.86 -1.29 13.00
C GLY A 79 -1.91 -0.26 12.56
N VAL A 80 -1.87 0.96 13.11
CA VAL A 80 -2.83 2.05 12.84
C VAL A 80 -2.14 3.34 12.42
N LEU A 81 -2.82 4.25 11.72
CA LEU A 81 -2.25 5.57 11.42
C LEU A 81 -1.96 6.33 12.72
N PRO A 82 -0.79 6.97 12.85
CA PRO A 82 -0.52 7.83 14.00
C PRO A 82 -1.50 8.99 14.01
N ASN A 83 -2.34 9.06 15.04
CA ASN A 83 -3.27 10.16 15.25
C ASN A 83 -3.46 10.36 16.76
N ILE A 84 -3.33 11.60 17.22
CA ILE A 84 -3.53 11.99 18.62
C ILE A 84 -4.64 13.04 18.63
N GLN A 85 -5.71 12.79 19.38
CA GLN A 85 -6.80 13.76 19.52
C GLN A 85 -6.28 15.04 20.18
N ALA A 86 -6.69 16.21 19.68
CA ALA A 86 -6.19 17.49 20.17
C ALA A 86 -6.43 17.71 21.68
N VAL A 87 -7.48 17.10 22.24
CA VAL A 87 -7.78 17.12 23.68
C VAL A 87 -6.71 16.44 24.53
N LEU A 88 -5.97 15.49 23.94
CA LEU A 88 -4.90 14.75 24.62
C LEU A 88 -3.55 15.44 24.48
N LEU A 89 -3.45 16.49 23.65
CA LEU A 89 -2.21 17.25 23.53
C LEU A 89 -2.02 18.10 24.79
N PRO A 90 -0.78 18.21 25.31
CA PRO A 90 -0.46 19.15 26.36
C PRO A 90 -0.93 20.56 25.96
N LYS A 91 -1.59 21.27 26.88
CA LYS A 91 -1.94 22.68 26.66
C LYS A 91 -0.63 23.45 26.41
N LYS A 92 -0.52 24.10 25.25
CA LYS A 92 0.63 24.96 24.93
C LYS A 92 0.67 26.09 25.96
N THR A 93 1.66 26.08 26.84
CA THR A 93 2.17 27.32 27.44
C THR A 93 2.86 28.11 26.33
N GLU A 94 2.64 29.42 26.29
CA GLU A 94 3.13 30.31 25.23
C GLU A 94 4.61 30.08 24.92
N LYS A 95 4.96 30.03 23.63
CA LYS A 95 6.36 29.91 23.21
C LYS A 95 7.10 31.18 23.64
N PRO A 96 8.31 31.10 24.22
CA PRO A 96 9.06 32.31 24.55
C PRO A 96 9.32 33.08 23.26
N VAL A 97 8.78 34.29 23.18
CA VAL A 97 9.09 35.23 22.12
C VAL A 97 10.59 35.52 22.23
N LYS A 98 11.38 35.06 21.26
CA LYS A 98 12.78 35.47 21.16
C LYS A 98 12.77 36.97 20.87
N SER A 99 13.05 37.77 21.91
CA SER A 99 13.45 39.16 21.77
C SER A 99 14.68 39.21 20.88
N LYS A 100 14.56 39.91 19.75
CA LYS A 100 15.72 40.39 19.00
C LYS A 100 16.44 41.47 19.79
#